data_AF-A0A7J0D4R9-F1
#
_entry.id   AF-A0A7J0D4R9-F1
#
_cell.length_a   1.000
_cell.length_b   1.000
_cell.length_c   1.000
_cell.angle_alpha   90.00
_cell.angle_beta   90.00
_cell.angle_gamma   90.00
#
_symmetry.space_group_name_H-M   'P 1'
#
loop_
_entity.id
_entity.type
_entity.pdbx_description
1 polymer ?
#
loop_
_entity_poly.entity_id
_entity_poly.type
_entity_poly.pdbx_seq_one_letter_code
_entity_poly.pdbx_strand_id
1 'polypeptide(L)'
;MQRHRDGRCWCLLARVGDYHDDSGDLVVGQLHTPVLPDVSATADARVVGSVGLRRRPRRLALLLPDTSQPRLSATLPPALAAWLGAALADAPATGERRAGDETYTALDTELMVEVLAGSGRHGTLTVVRMR
;
A
#
# COMPACT_ATOMS: atom_id res chain seq x y z
N MET A 1 16.58 -39.38 -2.69
CA MET A 1 16.45 -40.09 -1.39
C MET A 1 17.47 -39.45 -0.46
N GLN A 2 17.22 -38.94 0.74
CA GLN A 2 16.16 -39.07 1.76
C GLN A 2 16.07 -37.73 2.53
N ARG A 3 14.97 -37.54 3.28
CA ARG A 3 14.51 -36.33 3.98
C ARG A 3 15.12 -36.14 5.38
N HIS A 4 15.12 -34.90 5.93
CA HIS A 4 14.40 -34.43 7.15
C HIS A 4 14.90 -33.02 7.56
N ARG A 5 14.03 -31.99 7.56
CA ARG A 5 13.28 -31.32 8.65
C ARG A 5 14.14 -30.45 9.60
N ASP A 6 13.65 -29.22 9.78
CA ASP A 6 14.07 -28.14 10.68
C ASP A 6 15.24 -27.25 10.23
N GLY A 7 14.83 -26.07 9.72
CA GLY A 7 15.23 -24.82 10.35
C GLY A 7 16.67 -24.37 10.15
N ARG A 8 16.86 -23.59 9.08
CA ARG A 8 17.89 -22.56 8.92
C ARG A 8 19.34 -23.05 8.94
N CYS A 9 19.94 -23.09 7.75
CA CYS A 9 21.30 -22.59 7.51
C CYS A 9 21.63 -22.78 6.03
N TRP A 10 21.60 -21.71 5.25
CA TRP A 10 22.55 -21.53 4.15
C TRP A 10 23.08 -20.09 4.24
N CYS A 11 24.28 -19.99 4.81
CA CYS A 11 25.22 -18.94 4.44
C CYS A 11 25.54 -19.16 2.95
N LEU A 12 25.33 -18.17 2.10
CA LEU A 12 26.15 -18.07 0.89
C LEU A 12 26.34 -16.61 0.47
N LEU A 13 27.59 -16.19 0.63
CA LEU A 13 28.33 -15.10 0.03
C LEU A 13 27.58 -14.22 -0.98
N ALA A 14 27.50 -12.92 -0.68
CA ALA A 14 27.49 -11.88 -1.71
C ALA A 14 28.72 -10.98 -1.53
N ARG A 15 29.47 -10.91 -2.62
CA ARG A 15 30.78 -10.31 -2.84
C ARG A 15 30.76 -8.80 -2.62
N VAL A 16 31.71 -8.29 -1.84
CA VAL A 16 31.98 -6.85 -1.64
C VAL A 16 32.44 -6.25 -2.97
N GLY A 17 31.78 -5.17 -3.40
CA GLY A 17 32.28 -4.25 -4.41
C GLY A 17 32.65 -2.94 -3.72
N ASP A 18 33.92 -2.58 -3.74
CA ASP A 18 34.44 -1.33 -3.21
C ASP A 18 33.79 -0.14 -3.92
N TYR A 19 33.17 0.77 -3.13
CA TYR A 19 32.79 2.10 -3.56
C TYR A 19 33.74 3.08 -2.88
N HIS A 20 34.59 3.74 -3.67
CA HIS A 20 35.49 4.79 -3.20
C HIS A 20 34.79 6.13 -3.41
N ASP A 21 34.63 6.91 -2.35
CA ASP A 21 34.17 8.30 -2.41
C ASP A 21 35.27 9.20 -1.80
N ASP A 22 35.73 10.17 -2.59
CA ASP A 22 36.79 11.13 -2.27
C ASP A 22 36.20 12.35 -1.53
N SER A 23 35.59 12.11 -0.37
CA SER A 23 35.11 13.19 0.49
C SER A 23 35.32 12.81 1.94
N GLY A 24 36.49 13.20 2.45
CA GLY A 24 36.91 12.99 3.82
C GLY A 24 36.10 13.82 4.82
N ASP A 25 34.89 13.34 5.15
CA ASP A 25 34.23 13.73 6.37
C ASP A 25 33.64 12.51 7.09
N LEU A 26 34.07 12.33 8.34
CA LEU A 26 33.66 11.24 9.23
C LEU A 26 32.23 11.51 9.72
N VAL A 27 31.23 11.12 8.93
CA VAL A 27 29.86 11.06 9.43
C VAL A 27 29.71 9.79 10.27
N VAL A 28 29.55 9.99 11.57
CA VAL A 28 29.22 8.97 12.58
C VAL A 28 28.08 8.10 12.04
N GLY A 29 28.36 6.80 11.90
CA GLY A 29 27.48 5.83 11.24
C GLY A 29 26.05 5.86 11.75
N GLN A 30 25.17 6.53 11.01
CA GLN A 30 23.76 6.17 10.99
C GLN A 30 23.72 4.76 10.40
N LEU A 31 23.22 3.82 11.17
CA LEU A 31 22.85 2.48 10.71
C LEU A 31 21.84 2.68 9.57
N HIS A 32 22.33 2.80 8.35
CA HIS A 32 21.51 2.70 7.16
C HIS A 32 21.14 1.22 7.08
N THR A 33 20.04 0.86 7.74
CA THR A 33 19.38 -0.41 7.55
C THR A 33 19.23 -0.60 6.05
N PRO A 34 19.81 -1.65 5.45
CA PRO A 34 19.59 -1.92 4.04
C PRO A 34 18.08 -2.15 3.88
N VAL A 35 17.40 -1.23 3.19
CA VAL A 35 16.06 -1.47 2.67
C VAL A 35 16.24 -2.56 1.63
N LEU A 36 16.04 -3.81 2.04
CA LEU A 36 15.82 -4.91 1.12
C LEU A 36 14.75 -4.45 0.11
N PRO A 37 14.96 -4.56 -1.21
CA PRO A 37 13.86 -4.43 -2.15
C PRO A 37 12.91 -5.61 -1.88
N ASP A 38 11.88 -5.37 -1.07
CA ASP A 38 10.89 -6.36 -0.71
C ASP A 38 10.12 -6.79 -1.97
N VAL A 39 10.08 -8.08 -2.21
CA VAL A 39 9.40 -8.74 -3.33
C VAL A 39 7.87 -8.78 -3.12
N SER A 40 7.25 -7.74 -2.55
CA SER A 40 5.84 -7.35 -2.72
C SER A 40 5.58 -6.08 -1.91
N ALA A 41 5.90 -4.89 -2.46
CA ALA A 41 5.67 -3.63 -1.75
C ALA A 41 4.16 -3.40 -1.46
N THR A 42 3.71 -3.87 -0.31
CA THR A 42 2.42 -3.52 0.30
C THR A 42 2.58 -2.18 1.01
N ALA A 43 1.71 -1.22 0.72
CA ALA A 43 1.65 0.06 1.40
C ALA A 43 0.34 0.16 2.20
N ASP A 44 0.37 0.82 3.35
CA ASP A 44 -0.87 1.21 4.01
C ASP A 44 -1.40 2.50 3.36
N ALA A 45 -2.71 2.60 3.17
CA ALA A 45 -3.37 3.75 2.56
C ALA A 45 -4.63 4.10 3.35
N ARG A 46 -4.87 5.40 3.51
CA ARG A 46 -6.08 5.91 4.16
C ARG A 46 -7.23 5.92 3.18
N VAL A 47 -8.39 5.41 3.61
CA VAL A 47 -9.63 5.56 2.85
C VAL A 47 -10.14 6.99 3.03
N VAL A 48 -10.29 7.71 1.92
CA VAL A 48 -10.84 9.08 1.93
C VAL A 48 -12.18 9.17 1.22
N GLY A 49 -12.64 8.06 0.62
CA GLY A 49 -13.92 8.00 -0.04
C GLY A 49 -14.17 6.70 -0.79
N SER A 50 -15.32 6.65 -1.45
CA SER A 50 -15.75 5.49 -2.22
C SER A 50 -16.49 5.88 -3.49
N VAL A 51 -16.40 5.01 -4.49
CA VAL A 51 -17.15 5.12 -5.75
C VAL A 51 -18.27 4.07 -5.76
N GLY A 52 -19.48 4.51 -6.10
CA GLY A 52 -20.67 3.68 -6.15
C GLY A 52 -21.51 3.76 -4.88
N LEU A 53 -22.35 2.75 -4.65
CA LEU A 53 -23.25 2.72 -3.50
C LEU A 53 -22.46 2.54 -2.21
N ARG A 54 -22.79 3.32 -1.18
CA ARG A 54 -22.07 3.32 0.10
C ARG A 54 -21.96 1.94 0.76
N ARG A 55 -23.02 1.13 0.69
CA ARG A 55 -23.05 -0.24 1.25
C ARG A 55 -22.34 -1.29 0.39
N ARG A 56 -22.05 -0.96 -0.88
CA ARG A 56 -21.32 -1.82 -1.82
C ARG A 56 -20.44 -0.95 -2.73
N PRO A 57 -19.36 -0.39 -2.17
CA PRO A 57 -18.41 0.37 -2.96
C PRO A 57 -17.83 -0.50 -4.09
N ARG A 58 -17.73 0.07 -5.29
CA ARG A 58 -17.10 -0.59 -6.43
C ARG A 58 -15.59 -0.36 -6.44
N ARG A 59 -15.17 0.83 -6.00
CA ARG A 59 -13.77 1.26 -5.86
C ARG A 59 -13.64 2.15 -4.62
N LEU A 60 -12.44 2.23 -4.07
CA LEU A 60 -12.10 3.19 -3.00
C LEU A 60 -11.24 4.32 -3.55
N ALA A 61 -11.43 5.50 -2.98
CA ALA A 61 -10.47 6.58 -3.08
C ALA A 61 -9.51 6.47 -1.88
N LEU A 62 -8.23 6.35 -2.18
CA LEU A 62 -7.17 6.03 -1.23
C LEU A 62 -6.11 7.12 -1.25
N LEU A 63 -5.69 7.58 -0.07
CA LEU A 63 -4.56 8.48 0.10
C LEU A 63 -3.36 7.65 0.60
N LEU A 64 -2.30 7.58 -0.22
CA LEU A 64 -1.05 6.94 0.20
C LEU A 64 -0.26 7.90 1.11
N PRO A 65 0.55 7.36 2.03
CA PRO A 65 1.55 8.15 2.73
C PRO A 65 2.42 8.86 1.68
N ASP A 66 2.75 10.11 1.95
CA ASP A 66 3.57 10.97 1.08
C ASP A 66 2.92 11.41 -0.23
N THR A 67 1.62 11.12 -0.42
CA THR A 67 0.84 11.64 -1.54
C THR A 67 -0.23 12.61 -1.05
N SER A 68 -0.39 13.73 -1.76
CA SER A 68 -1.47 14.71 -1.49
C SER A 68 -2.72 14.46 -2.34
N GLN A 69 -2.61 13.60 -3.35
CA GLN A 69 -3.68 13.32 -4.29
C GLN A 69 -4.25 11.91 -4.06
N PRO A 70 -5.57 11.77 -3.87
CA PRO A 70 -6.19 10.48 -3.75
C PRO A 70 -6.12 9.70 -5.06
N ARG A 71 -5.84 8.40 -4.95
CA ARG A 71 -5.80 7.44 -6.03
C ARG A 71 -6.94 6.45 -5.91
N LEU A 72 -7.47 6.02 -7.04
CA LEU A 72 -8.53 5.02 -7.05
C LEU A 72 -7.95 3.61 -7.00
N SER A 73 -8.58 2.76 -6.19
CA SER A 73 -8.29 1.34 -6.19
C SER A 73 -8.77 0.68 -7.48
N ALA A 74 -8.23 -0.52 -7.75
CA ALA A 74 -8.88 -1.48 -8.62
C ALA A 74 -10.33 -1.74 -8.17
N THR A 75 -11.12 -2.28 -9.08
CA THR A 75 -12.48 -2.76 -8.75
C THR A 75 -12.40 -3.78 -7.63
N LEU A 76 -13.19 -3.55 -6.57
CA LEU A 76 -13.22 -4.41 -5.40
C LEU A 76 -13.94 -5.74 -5.71
N PRO A 77 -13.40 -6.88 -5.25
CA PRO A 77 -14.14 -8.14 -5.22
C PRO A 77 -15.44 -8.00 -4.40
N PRO A 78 -16.55 -8.66 -4.77
CA PRO A 78 -17.86 -8.46 -4.13
C PRO A 78 -17.90 -8.73 -2.61
N ALA A 79 -17.11 -9.69 -2.12
CA ALA A 79 -17.01 -10.00 -0.70
C ALA A 79 -16.29 -8.88 0.07
N LEU A 80 -15.18 -8.39 -0.48
CA LEU A 80 -14.41 -7.28 0.08
C LEU A 80 -15.22 -5.97 0.04
N ALA A 81 -15.94 -5.72 -1.05
CA ALA A 81 -16.85 -4.60 -1.17
C ALA A 81 -17.97 -4.63 -0.11
N ALA A 82 -18.54 -5.80 0.19
CA ALA A 82 -19.55 -5.94 1.23
C ALA A 82 -19.00 -5.57 2.62
N TRP A 83 -17.82 -6.09 2.92
CA TRP A 83 -17.18 -5.90 4.21
C TRP A 83 -16.74 -4.45 4.43
N LEU A 84 -16.09 -3.85 3.42
CA LEU A 84 -15.76 -2.42 3.42
C LEU A 84 -17.02 -1.54 3.49
N GLY A 85 -18.07 -1.92 2.76
CA GLY A 85 -19.34 -1.19 2.78
C GLY A 85 -20.02 -1.20 4.14
N ALA A 86 -19.85 -2.27 4.93
CA ALA A 86 -20.32 -2.32 6.31
C ALA A 86 -19.49 -1.41 7.22
N ALA A 87 -18.15 -1.43 7.09
CA ALA A 87 -17.26 -0.58 7.87
C ALA A 87 -17.43 0.92 7.57
N LEU A 88 -17.78 1.26 6.33
CA LEU A 88 -17.97 2.64 5.85
C LEU A 88 -19.42 3.14 5.97
N ALA A 89 -20.36 2.29 6.39
CA ALA A 89 -21.79 2.62 6.38
C ALA A 89 -22.10 3.88 7.20
N ASP A 90 -21.44 4.00 8.36
CA ASP A 90 -21.68 5.05 9.37
C ASP A 90 -20.71 6.22 9.27
N ALA A 91 -19.68 6.14 8.42
CA ALA A 91 -18.76 7.26 8.20
C ALA A 91 -19.54 8.49 7.71
N PRO A 92 -19.28 9.73 8.13
CA PRO A 92 -19.95 10.90 7.56
C PRO A 92 -19.54 11.15 6.11
N ALA A 93 -20.48 11.52 5.23
CA ALA A 93 -20.15 11.96 3.87
C ALA A 93 -19.84 13.45 3.88
N THR A 94 -18.73 13.85 3.26
CA THR A 94 -18.28 15.26 3.20
C THR A 94 -18.54 15.90 1.83
N GLY A 95 -19.11 15.15 0.90
CA GLY A 95 -19.52 15.62 -0.43
C GLY A 95 -18.89 14.83 -1.58
N GLU A 96 -19.05 15.31 -2.80
CA GLU A 96 -18.44 14.72 -3.99
C GLU A 96 -17.07 15.33 -4.27
N ARG A 97 -16.10 14.50 -4.66
CA ARG A 97 -14.72 14.86 -5.00
C ARG A 97 -14.27 14.08 -6.23
N ARG A 98 -13.13 14.46 -6.82
CA ARG A 98 -12.58 13.79 -8.01
C ARG A 98 -11.19 13.24 -7.75
N ALA A 99 -10.94 12.05 -8.28
CA ALA A 99 -9.63 11.41 -8.32
C ALA A 99 -9.37 10.97 -9.76
N GLY A 100 -8.45 11.65 -10.45
CA GLY A 100 -8.30 11.49 -11.89
C GLY A 100 -9.56 11.93 -12.64
N ASP A 101 -10.15 11.01 -13.40
CA ASP A 101 -11.34 11.19 -14.22
C ASP A 101 -12.64 10.67 -13.56
N GLU A 102 -12.57 10.05 -12.39
CA GLU A 102 -13.73 9.50 -11.69
C GLU A 102 -14.15 10.38 -10.49
N THR A 103 -15.45 10.56 -10.31
CA THR A 103 -16.05 11.20 -9.13
C THR A 103 -16.28 10.17 -8.04
N TYR A 104 -15.94 10.52 -6.80
CA TYR A 104 -16.15 9.68 -5.62
C TYR A 104 -16.86 10.48 -4.53
N THR A 105 -17.58 9.78 -3.66
CA THR A 105 -18.14 10.37 -2.43
C THR A 105 -17.05 10.38 -1.37
N ALA A 106 -16.63 11.57 -0.94
CA ALA A 106 -15.67 11.75 0.13
C ALA A 106 -16.30 11.39 1.48
N LEU A 107 -15.50 10.71 2.29
CA LEU A 107 -15.89 10.20 3.60
C LEU A 107 -14.94 10.74 4.65
N ASP A 108 -15.49 11.19 5.77
CA ASP A 108 -14.71 11.49 6.96
C ASP A 108 -14.46 10.19 7.73
N THR A 109 -13.33 9.56 7.46
CA THR A 109 -12.94 8.30 8.08
C THR A 109 -11.43 8.22 8.25
N GLU A 110 -11.00 7.59 9.33
CA GLU A 110 -9.60 7.25 9.60
C GLU A 110 -9.31 5.77 9.25
N LEU A 111 -10.21 5.12 8.49
CA LEU A 111 -10.03 3.73 8.09
C LEU A 111 -8.78 3.58 7.22
N MET A 112 -7.90 2.66 7.62
CA MET A 112 -6.67 2.32 6.91
C MET A 112 -6.81 0.96 6.23
N VAL A 113 -6.28 0.85 5.02
CA VAL A 113 -6.24 -0.39 4.25
C VAL A 113 -4.85 -0.68 3.75
N GLU A 114 -4.47 -1.94 3.76
CA GLU A 114 -3.26 -2.43 3.13
C GLU A 114 -3.51 -2.61 1.63
N VAL A 115 -2.62 -2.07 0.80
CA VAL A 115 -2.70 -2.10 -0.65
C VAL A 115 -1.42 -2.62 -1.30
N LEU A 116 -1.58 -3.42 -2.34
CA LEU A 116 -0.51 -3.75 -3.27
C LEU A 116 -0.50 -2.73 -4.41
N ALA A 117 0.62 -2.03 -4.58
CA ALA A 117 0.83 -1.15 -5.72
C ALA A 117 1.23 -1.99 -6.95
N GLY A 118 0.38 -2.02 -7.98
CA GLY A 118 0.73 -2.62 -9.26
C GLY A 118 1.87 -1.86 -9.93
N SER A 119 2.81 -2.55 -10.56
CA SER A 119 4.02 -1.99 -11.19
C SER A 119 3.79 -1.24 -12.52
N GLY A 120 2.54 -0.88 -12.85
CA GLY A 120 2.19 -0.17 -14.09
C GLY A 120 2.30 1.35 -13.98
N ARG A 121 2.31 2.06 -15.12
CA ARG A 121 2.37 3.54 -15.21
C ARG A 121 1.24 4.27 -14.47
N HIS A 122 0.14 3.57 -14.17
CA HIS A 122 -0.99 4.10 -13.39
C HIS A 122 -1.01 3.64 -11.93
N GLY A 123 -0.10 2.75 -11.52
CA GLY A 123 0.03 2.28 -10.15
C GLY A 123 -1.30 1.81 -9.57
N THR A 124 -1.96 0.85 -10.22
CA THR A 124 -3.26 0.33 -9.76
C THR A 124 -3.13 -0.23 -8.35
N LEU A 125 -3.89 0.32 -7.41
CA LEU A 125 -3.87 -0.11 -6.01
C LEU A 125 -4.87 -1.25 -5.80
N THR A 126 -4.37 -2.39 -5.36
CA THR A 126 -5.22 -3.53 -5.00
C THR A 126 -5.34 -3.61 -3.50
N VAL A 127 -6.56 -3.44 -2.97
CA VAL A 127 -6.82 -3.58 -1.53
C VAL A 127 -6.74 -5.05 -1.15
N VAL A 128 -5.86 -5.37 -0.20
CA VAL A 128 -5.66 -6.76 0.26
C VAL A 128 -6.26 -7.01 1.65
N ARG A 129 -6.28 -5.99 2.52
CA ARG A 129 -6.76 -6.14 3.91
C ARG A 129 -7.14 -4.78 4.53
N MET A 130 -8.08 -4.74 5.48
CA MET A 130 -8.21 -3.57 6.39
C MET A 130 -7.27 -3.74 7.59
N ARG A 131 -6.84 -2.61 8.15
CA ARG A 131 -6.05 -2.53 9.39
C ARG A 131 -6.93 -2.33 10.62
#